data_AF-B9TJN8-F1
#
_entry.id   AF-B9TJN8-F1
#
_cell.length_a   1.000
_cell.length_b   1.000
_cell.length_c   1.000
_cell.angle_alpha   90.00
_cell.angle_beta   90.00
_cell.angle_gamma   90.00
#
_symmetry.space_group_name_H-M   'P 1'
#
loop_
_entity.id
_entity.type
_entity.pdbx_description
1 polymer ?
#
loop_
_entity_poly.entity_id
_entity_poly.type
_entity_poly.pdbx_seq_one_letter_code
_entity_poly.pdbx_strand_id
1 'polypeptide(L)'
;MKISRRAVLAMMAAGGVLPLHAAELQEPLKVLGKRKGLNVGNAIGGRWFRDPAYKALMARECNMLVAENEGKWQALEPRQGAYQFGPADEMYAWAKSQGMLVRGHNLIWQDAKWLPKWVNEYDFGAQPAKAAEALLRKHIVTVCEHFGDAIHSYDVVNEAIDPKTGGLRSNVFTERLGA
;
A
#
# COMPACT_ATOMS: atom_id res chain seq x y z
N MET A 1 42.12 13.39 -51.17
CA MET A 1 42.54 14.14 -49.97
C MET A 1 42.84 13.15 -48.86
N LYS A 2 44.11 12.97 -48.45
CA LYS A 2 44.51 11.98 -47.42
C LYS A 2 44.71 12.70 -46.08
N ILE A 3 43.81 12.48 -45.12
CA ILE A 3 43.91 13.05 -43.78
C ILE A 3 44.93 12.22 -42.99
N SER A 4 45.96 12.87 -42.44
CA SER A 4 47.01 12.20 -41.67
C SER A 4 46.58 11.98 -40.21
N ARG A 5 47.16 10.97 -39.55
CA ARG A 5 46.92 10.67 -38.13
C ARG A 5 47.21 11.86 -37.19
N ARG A 6 48.11 12.77 -37.58
CA ARG A 6 48.38 14.01 -36.83
C ARG A 6 47.23 15.02 -36.94
N ALA A 7 46.50 15.04 -38.06
CA ALA A 7 45.33 15.90 -38.23
C ALA A 7 44.13 15.42 -37.38
N VAL A 8 44.04 14.12 -37.11
CA VAL A 8 43.00 13.53 -36.23
C VAL A 8 43.27 13.86 -34.76
N LEU A 9 44.53 13.83 -34.32
CA LEU A 9 44.91 14.19 -32.94
C LEU A 9 44.74 15.69 -32.64
N ALA A 10 44.99 16.57 -33.61
CA ALA A 10 44.77 18.01 -33.45
C ALA A 10 43.28 18.37 -33.32
N MET A 11 42.37 17.60 -33.93
CA MET A 11 40.93 17.81 -33.78
C MET A 11 40.37 17.32 -32.43
N MET A 12 41.06 16.42 -31.73
CA MET A 12 40.65 16.00 -30.38
C MET A 12 41.05 17.00 -29.28
N ALA A 13 42.03 17.87 -29.53
CA ALA A 13 42.45 18.89 -28.56
C ALA A 13 41.59 20.16 -28.56
N ALA A 14 40.74 20.36 -29.58
CA ALA A 14 39.82 21.50 -29.69
C ALA A 14 38.36 21.17 -29.34
N GLY A 15 38.04 19.89 -29.11
CA GLY A 15 36.76 19.49 -28.54
C GLY A 15 36.81 19.74 -27.05
N GLY A 16 36.35 20.91 -26.62
CA GLY A 16 36.22 21.23 -25.19
C GLY A 16 35.61 20.05 -24.45
N VAL A 17 36.22 19.65 -23.34
CA VAL A 17 35.60 18.74 -22.39
C VAL A 17 34.35 19.46 -21.91
N LEU A 18 33.20 19.21 -22.55
CA LEU A 18 31.93 19.51 -21.94
C LEU A 18 31.98 18.79 -20.60
N PRO A 19 31.80 19.48 -19.46
CA PRO A 19 31.55 18.75 -18.24
C PRO A 19 30.34 17.88 -18.55
N LEU A 20 30.54 16.56 -18.55
CA LEU A 20 29.45 15.65 -18.28
C LEU A 20 28.93 16.14 -16.94
N HIS A 21 27.91 16.98 -16.96
CA HIS A 21 27.05 17.14 -15.81
C HIS A 21 26.46 15.75 -15.66
N ALA A 22 27.10 14.91 -14.85
CA ALA A 22 26.38 13.86 -14.18
C ALA A 22 25.18 14.59 -13.59
N ALA A 23 24.00 14.36 -14.16
CA ALA A 23 22.79 14.90 -13.58
C ALA A 23 22.87 14.54 -12.11
N GLU A 24 22.98 15.53 -11.22
CA GLU A 24 22.93 15.27 -9.80
C GLU A 24 21.63 14.50 -9.61
N LEU A 25 21.76 13.21 -9.28
CA LEU A 25 20.60 12.38 -9.05
C LEU A 25 19.90 13.04 -7.87
N GLN A 26 18.76 13.69 -8.17
CA GLN A 26 17.99 14.39 -7.16
C GLN A 26 17.79 13.46 -5.97
N GLU A 27 18.07 14.00 -4.80
CA GLU A 27 18.02 13.23 -3.57
C GLU A 27 16.62 12.62 -3.38
N PRO A 28 16.52 11.33 -2.99
CA PRO A 28 15.22 10.68 -2.93
C PRO A 28 14.26 11.30 -1.91
N LEU A 29 12.96 11.26 -2.19
CA LEU A 29 11.93 11.87 -1.35
C LEU A 29 11.93 11.32 0.08
N LYS A 30 12.16 10.03 0.28
CA LYS A 30 12.30 9.43 1.62
C LYS A 30 13.42 10.03 2.46
N VAL A 31 14.51 10.49 1.84
CA VAL A 31 15.63 11.13 2.54
C VAL A 31 15.24 12.55 2.97
N LEU A 32 14.62 13.30 2.05
CA LEU A 32 14.07 14.64 2.31
C LEU A 32 13.00 14.59 3.43
N GLY A 33 12.09 13.62 3.37
CA GLY A 33 11.06 13.40 4.38
C GLY A 33 11.64 13.04 5.74
N LYS A 34 12.61 12.12 5.79
CA LYS A 34 13.24 11.69 7.04
C LYS A 34 13.93 12.84 7.77
N ARG A 35 14.57 13.79 7.07
CA ARG A 35 15.15 15.00 7.69
C ARG A 35 14.12 15.88 8.39
N LYS A 36 12.84 15.74 8.03
CA LYS A 36 11.70 16.43 8.65
C LYS A 36 10.92 15.55 9.63
N GLY A 37 11.40 14.34 9.91
CA GLY A 37 10.71 13.37 10.76
C GLY A 37 9.45 12.77 10.11
N LEU A 38 9.35 12.79 8.78
CA LEU A 38 8.20 12.27 8.03
C LEU A 38 8.56 11.00 7.25
N ASN A 39 7.59 10.08 7.18
CA ASN A 39 7.64 8.97 6.23
C ASN A 39 7.04 9.40 4.90
N VAL A 40 7.66 8.96 3.81
CA VAL A 40 7.18 9.15 2.44
C VAL A 40 6.82 7.77 1.90
N GLY A 41 5.53 7.56 1.63
CA GLY A 41 5.02 6.27 1.17
C GLY A 41 4.21 6.36 -0.10
N ASN A 42 3.91 5.20 -0.66
CA ASN A 42 3.04 5.06 -1.81
C ASN A 42 2.13 3.84 -1.66
N ALA A 43 0.91 3.93 -2.19
CA ALA A 43 0.05 2.78 -2.40
C ALA A 43 0.42 2.11 -3.73
N ILE A 44 0.56 0.80 -3.73
CA ILE A 44 0.83 0.01 -4.93
C ILE A 44 -0.05 -1.24 -4.88
N GLY A 45 -0.43 -1.77 -6.04
CA GLY A 45 -1.30 -2.95 -6.13
C GLY A 45 -1.36 -3.49 -7.55
N GLY A 46 -1.94 -4.68 -7.69
CA GLY A 46 -2.24 -5.33 -8.97
C GLY A 46 -1.07 -5.32 -9.96
N ARG A 47 -1.31 -4.82 -11.17
CA ARG A 47 -0.30 -4.80 -12.24
C ARG A 47 0.93 -3.95 -11.91
N TRP A 48 0.79 -2.90 -11.10
CA TRP A 48 1.88 -1.98 -10.79
C TRP A 48 2.91 -2.63 -9.87
N PHE A 49 2.49 -3.53 -8.98
CA PHE A 49 3.41 -4.33 -8.18
C PHE A 49 4.23 -5.32 -9.02
N ARG A 50 3.72 -5.69 -10.20
CA ARG A 50 4.42 -6.57 -11.15
C ARG A 50 5.38 -5.81 -12.07
N ASP A 51 5.28 -4.47 -12.13
CA ASP A 51 6.15 -3.63 -12.95
C ASP A 51 7.51 -3.40 -12.26
N PRO A 52 8.63 -3.89 -12.84
CA PRO A 52 9.96 -3.69 -12.25
C PRO A 52 10.39 -2.23 -12.17
N ALA A 53 10.02 -1.41 -13.15
CA ALA A 53 10.38 0.01 -13.16
C ALA A 53 9.62 0.77 -12.07
N TYR A 54 8.34 0.45 -11.87
CA TYR A 54 7.54 1.05 -10.80
C TYR A 54 8.07 0.65 -9.41
N LYS A 55 8.40 -0.64 -9.20
CA LYS A 55 9.02 -1.09 -7.95
C LYS A 55 10.37 -0.44 -7.70
N ALA A 56 11.20 -0.29 -8.72
CA ALA A 56 12.50 0.39 -8.59
C ALA A 56 12.33 1.86 -8.21
N LEU A 57 11.36 2.56 -8.82
CA LEU A 57 11.04 3.95 -8.47
C LEU A 57 10.56 4.05 -7.02
N MET A 58 9.64 3.20 -6.59
CA MET A 58 9.14 3.19 -5.22
C MET A 58 10.24 2.83 -4.20
N ALA A 59 11.11 1.87 -4.51
CA ALA A 59 12.27 1.52 -3.69
C ALA A 59 13.25 2.69 -3.53
N ARG A 60 13.45 3.49 -4.58
CA ARG A 60 14.25 4.71 -4.51
C ARG A 60 13.57 5.77 -3.65
N GLU A 61 12.30 6.07 -3.91
CA GLU A 61 11.65 7.28 -3.39
C GLU A 61 10.93 7.12 -2.05
N CYS A 62 10.51 5.90 -1.68
CA CYS A 62 9.63 5.67 -0.54
C CYS A 62 10.29 4.86 0.59
N ASN A 63 9.81 5.06 1.81
CA ASN A 63 10.14 4.26 2.99
C ASN A 63 8.89 3.67 3.68
N MET A 64 7.71 3.76 3.05
CA MET A 64 6.47 3.15 3.53
C MET A 64 5.63 2.62 2.36
N LEU A 65 5.08 1.42 2.52
CA LEU A 65 4.17 0.78 1.58
C LEU A 65 2.75 0.70 2.15
N VAL A 66 1.76 0.89 1.28
CA VAL A 66 0.37 0.52 1.52
C VAL A 66 -0.06 -0.40 0.37
N ALA A 67 -0.67 -1.55 0.68
CA ALA A 67 -1.31 -2.34 -0.36
C ALA A 67 -2.60 -1.65 -0.80
N GLU A 68 -2.76 -1.38 -2.10
CA GLU A 68 -3.89 -0.61 -2.60
C GLU A 68 -5.23 -1.31 -2.34
N ASN A 69 -5.29 -2.64 -2.55
CA ASN A 69 -6.50 -3.43 -2.36
C ASN A 69 -6.28 -4.79 -1.68
N GLU A 70 -5.07 -5.33 -1.77
CA GLU A 70 -4.73 -6.71 -1.36
C GLU A 70 -4.88 -6.92 0.15
N GLY A 71 -4.80 -5.84 0.94
CA GLY A 71 -5.03 -5.86 2.39
C GLY A 71 -6.46 -5.60 2.83
N LYS A 72 -7.43 -5.43 1.92
CA LYS A 72 -8.84 -5.16 2.26
C LYS A 72 -9.61 -6.46 2.50
N TRP A 73 -10.66 -6.42 3.32
CA TRP A 73 -11.46 -7.59 3.68
C TRP A 73 -11.93 -8.40 2.45
N GLN A 74 -12.44 -7.75 1.39
CA GLN A 74 -12.88 -8.51 0.20
C GLN A 74 -11.77 -9.27 -0.54
N ALA A 75 -10.51 -8.82 -0.42
CA ALA A 75 -9.36 -9.52 -0.96
C ALA A 75 -8.86 -10.62 0.00
N LEU A 76 -8.84 -10.32 1.31
CA LEU A 76 -8.35 -11.22 2.34
C LEU A 76 -9.30 -12.38 2.65
N GLU A 77 -10.61 -12.20 2.56
CA GLU A 77 -11.61 -13.24 2.85
C GLU A 77 -12.79 -13.14 1.86
N PRO A 78 -12.58 -13.50 0.58
CA PRO A 78 -13.61 -13.37 -0.46
C PRO A 78 -14.80 -14.33 -0.26
N ARG A 79 -14.61 -15.41 0.51
CA ARG A 79 -15.66 -16.31 0.99
C ARG A 79 -15.44 -16.55 2.48
N GLN A 80 -16.52 -16.69 3.23
CA GLN A 80 -16.46 -16.88 4.68
C GLN A 80 -15.52 -18.03 5.07
N GLY A 81 -14.52 -17.72 5.90
CA GLY A 81 -13.51 -18.66 6.39
C GLY A 81 -12.42 -19.04 5.39
N ALA A 82 -12.49 -18.59 4.13
CA ALA A 82 -11.51 -18.91 3.09
C ALA A 82 -10.56 -17.73 2.86
N TYR A 83 -9.59 -17.58 3.77
CA TYR A 83 -8.63 -16.48 3.72
C TYR A 83 -7.61 -16.62 2.58
N GLN A 84 -7.24 -15.49 1.97
CA GLN A 84 -6.29 -15.37 0.86
C GLN A 84 -5.27 -14.26 1.15
N PHE A 85 -4.24 -14.58 1.94
CA PHE A 85 -3.21 -13.62 2.32
C PHE A 85 -2.07 -13.47 1.30
N GLY A 86 -1.88 -14.46 0.40
CA GLY A 86 -0.72 -14.55 -0.48
C GLY A 86 -0.34 -13.26 -1.23
N PRO A 87 -1.27 -12.56 -1.91
CA PRO A 87 -0.96 -11.30 -2.58
C PRO A 87 -0.45 -10.21 -1.63
N ALA A 88 -1.08 -10.04 -0.46
CA ALA A 88 -0.65 -9.07 0.54
C ALA A 88 0.70 -9.47 1.18
N ASP A 89 0.87 -10.75 1.50
CA ASP A 89 2.12 -11.30 2.05
C ASP A 89 3.31 -11.02 1.13
N GLU A 90 3.13 -11.23 -0.19
CA GLU A 90 4.17 -10.96 -1.17
C GLU A 90 4.59 -9.49 -1.17
N MET A 91 3.61 -8.58 -1.08
CA MET A 91 3.86 -7.14 -1.06
C MET A 91 4.53 -6.68 0.23
N TYR A 92 4.10 -7.21 1.38
CA TYR A 92 4.66 -6.86 2.68
C TYR A 92 6.06 -7.46 2.87
N ALA A 93 6.30 -8.66 2.37
CA ALA A 93 7.63 -9.26 2.31
C ALA A 93 8.58 -8.42 1.43
N TRP A 94 8.12 -7.96 0.27
CA TRP A 94 8.91 -7.05 -0.57
C TRP A 94 9.20 -5.72 0.13
N ALA A 95 8.20 -5.09 0.75
CA ALA A 95 8.40 -3.86 1.52
C ALA A 95 9.48 -4.03 2.59
N LYS A 96 9.40 -5.11 3.37
CA LYS A 96 10.41 -5.46 4.38
C LYS A 96 11.79 -5.66 3.76
N SER A 97 11.89 -6.33 2.61
CA SER A 97 13.16 -6.53 1.90
C SER A 97 13.78 -5.21 1.39
N GLN A 98 12.97 -4.17 1.18
CA GLN A 98 13.42 -2.83 0.80
C GLN A 98 13.64 -1.90 2.02
N GLY A 99 13.47 -2.41 3.25
CA GLY A 99 13.57 -1.60 4.47
C GLY A 99 12.43 -0.58 4.62
N MET A 100 11.27 -0.83 3.99
CA MET A 100 10.08 -0.01 4.13
C MET A 100 9.23 -0.46 5.31
N LEU A 101 8.56 0.50 5.95
CA LEU A 101 7.44 0.24 6.86
C LEU A 101 6.20 -0.16 6.04
N VAL A 102 5.24 -0.84 6.65
CA VAL A 102 3.94 -1.14 6.04
C VAL A 102 2.82 -0.50 6.85
N ARG A 103 1.92 0.23 6.18
CA ARG A 103 0.63 0.62 6.77
C ARG A 103 -0.46 -0.30 6.21
N GLY A 104 -1.08 -1.07 7.11
CA GLY A 104 -2.19 -1.97 6.78
C GLY A 104 -3.45 -1.17 6.51
N HIS A 105 -3.96 -1.25 5.28
CA HIS A 105 -5.17 -0.56 4.85
C HIS A 105 -6.13 -1.58 4.23
N ASN A 106 -7.24 -1.91 4.85
CA ASN A 106 -7.76 -1.51 6.18
C ASN A 106 -8.47 -2.74 6.78
N LEU A 107 -8.80 -2.71 8.07
CA LEU A 107 -9.48 -3.86 8.71
C LEU A 107 -11.00 -3.85 8.49
N ILE A 108 -11.63 -2.68 8.56
CA ILE A 108 -13.01 -2.49 8.13
C ILE A 108 -13.16 -1.17 7.39
N TRP A 109 -13.72 -1.24 6.19
CA TRP A 109 -14.18 -0.07 5.45
C TRP A 109 -15.69 0.01 5.54
N GLN A 110 -16.18 1.17 5.99
CA GLN A 110 -17.58 1.33 6.37
C GLN A 110 -18.56 1.20 5.20
N ASP A 111 -18.20 1.63 3.99
CA ASP A 111 -19.09 1.56 2.83
C ASP A 111 -19.31 0.09 2.40
N ALA A 112 -20.58 -0.35 2.44
CA ALA A 112 -20.98 -1.73 2.20
C ALA A 112 -20.51 -2.29 0.85
N LYS A 113 -20.29 -1.45 -0.17
CA LYS A 113 -19.78 -1.91 -1.47
C LYS A 113 -18.36 -2.49 -1.40
N TRP A 114 -17.63 -2.20 -0.32
CA TRP A 114 -16.28 -2.71 -0.07
C TRP A 114 -16.24 -3.83 0.96
N LEU A 115 -17.37 -4.19 1.57
CA LEU A 115 -17.44 -5.42 2.34
C LEU A 115 -17.52 -6.62 1.40
N PRO A 116 -16.96 -7.80 1.76
CA PRO A 116 -17.23 -9.02 1.03
C PRO A 116 -18.73 -9.24 0.88
N LYS A 117 -19.17 -9.76 -0.28
CA LYS A 117 -20.59 -10.02 -0.54
C LYS A 117 -21.23 -10.87 0.57
N TRP A 118 -20.54 -11.91 1.03
CA TRP A 118 -21.03 -12.80 2.08
C TRP A 118 -21.19 -12.11 3.45
N VAL A 119 -20.44 -11.04 3.72
CA VAL A 119 -20.60 -10.23 4.95
C VAL A 119 -21.89 -9.41 4.87
N ASN A 120 -22.15 -8.79 3.70
CA ASN A 120 -23.39 -8.05 3.47
C ASN A 120 -24.63 -8.95 3.55
N GLU A 121 -24.48 -10.22 3.18
CA GLU A 121 -25.56 -11.22 3.18
C GLU A 121 -25.56 -12.12 4.43
N TYR A 122 -24.73 -11.82 5.42
CA TYR A 122 -24.56 -12.68 6.60
C TYR A 122 -25.84 -12.75 7.44
N ASP A 123 -26.21 -13.96 7.87
CA ASP A 123 -27.29 -14.17 8.84
C ASP A 123 -26.77 -14.00 10.27
N PHE A 124 -27.19 -12.92 10.92
CA PHE A 124 -26.80 -12.59 12.29
C PHE A 124 -27.68 -13.28 13.36
N GLY A 125 -28.72 -14.02 12.95
CA GLY A 125 -29.57 -14.82 13.81
C GLY A 125 -30.33 -14.02 14.87
N ALA A 126 -30.70 -14.70 15.96
CA ALA A 126 -31.54 -14.13 17.02
C ALA A 126 -30.82 -13.12 17.95
N GLN A 127 -29.49 -13.06 17.91
CA GLN A 127 -28.68 -12.13 18.73
C GLN A 127 -27.75 -11.29 17.82
N PRO A 128 -28.31 -10.39 17.01
CA PRO A 128 -27.59 -9.81 15.89
C PRO A 128 -26.39 -8.95 16.29
N ALA A 129 -26.48 -8.19 17.39
CA ALA A 129 -25.36 -7.41 17.92
C ALA A 129 -24.17 -8.29 18.32
N LYS A 130 -24.43 -9.38 19.07
CA LYS A 130 -23.39 -10.32 19.52
C LYS A 130 -22.75 -11.05 18.34
N ALA A 131 -23.55 -11.44 17.34
CA ALA A 131 -23.04 -12.08 16.12
C ALA A 131 -22.17 -11.11 15.31
N ALA A 132 -22.56 -9.83 15.23
CA ALA A 132 -21.79 -8.80 14.53
C ALA A 132 -20.45 -8.51 15.21
N GLU A 133 -20.44 -8.38 16.54
CA GLU A 133 -19.22 -8.22 17.32
C GLU A 133 -18.28 -9.43 17.13
N ALA A 134 -18.81 -10.65 17.23
CA ALA A 134 -18.03 -11.86 17.05
C ALA A 134 -17.42 -11.96 15.64
N LEU A 135 -18.17 -11.58 14.61
CA LEU A 135 -17.69 -11.59 13.23
C LEU A 135 -16.56 -10.59 13.00
N LEU A 136 -16.73 -9.34 13.46
CA LEU A 136 -15.69 -8.31 13.39
C LEU A 136 -14.43 -8.73 14.15
N ARG A 137 -14.61 -9.18 15.40
CA ARG A 137 -13.51 -9.62 16.24
C ARG A 137 -12.74 -10.76 15.60
N LYS A 138 -13.43 -11.76 15.04
CA LYS A 138 -12.80 -12.87 14.34
C LYS A 138 -11.96 -12.37 13.17
N HIS A 139 -12.49 -11.51 12.32
CA HIS A 139 -11.75 -10.98 11.17
C HIS A 139 -10.52 -10.18 11.61
N ILE A 140 -10.71 -9.21 12.50
CA ILE A 140 -9.64 -8.33 13.01
C ILE A 140 -8.52 -9.16 13.64
N VAL A 141 -8.87 -10.10 14.53
CA VAL A 141 -7.87 -10.96 15.18
C VAL A 141 -7.14 -11.81 14.16
N THR A 142 -7.85 -12.47 13.23
CA THR A 142 -7.23 -13.32 12.21
C THR A 142 -6.23 -12.55 11.35
N VAL A 143 -6.60 -11.35 10.90
CA VAL A 143 -5.74 -10.51 10.05
C VAL A 143 -4.53 -9.97 10.83
N CYS A 144 -4.73 -9.50 12.06
CA CYS A 144 -3.64 -8.96 12.88
C CYS A 144 -2.68 -10.05 13.34
N GLU A 145 -3.17 -11.25 13.69
CA GLU A 145 -2.32 -12.39 14.04
C GLU A 145 -1.52 -12.89 12.84
N HIS A 146 -2.13 -12.95 11.64
CA HIS A 146 -1.44 -13.40 10.43
C HIS A 146 -0.29 -12.46 10.05
N PHE A 147 -0.53 -11.15 9.97
CA PHE A 147 0.51 -10.21 9.53
C PHE A 147 1.49 -9.83 10.64
N GLY A 148 1.06 -9.86 11.92
CA GLY A 148 1.90 -9.60 13.09
C GLY A 148 2.77 -8.34 12.95
N ASP A 149 4.06 -8.49 13.25
CA ASP A 149 5.04 -7.40 13.25
C ASP A 149 5.41 -6.88 11.84
N ALA A 150 4.84 -7.45 10.76
CA ALA A 150 5.03 -6.91 9.42
C ALA A 150 4.38 -5.53 9.26
N ILE A 151 3.36 -5.21 10.06
CA ILE A 151 2.59 -3.97 9.96
C ILE A 151 3.04 -2.98 11.02
N HIS A 152 3.41 -1.78 10.57
CA HIS A 152 3.79 -0.67 11.45
C HIS A 152 2.56 0.04 12.05
N SER A 153 1.51 0.20 11.26
CA SER A 153 0.25 0.82 11.70
C SER A 153 -0.92 0.33 10.86
N TYR A 154 -2.13 0.34 11.43
CA TYR A 154 -3.35 -0.02 10.74
C TYR A 154 -4.30 1.16 10.61
N ASP A 155 -4.92 1.27 9.44
CA ASP A 155 -6.21 1.93 9.29
C ASP A 155 -7.27 0.93 9.77
N VAL A 156 -7.65 1.00 11.05
CA VAL A 156 -8.57 0.02 11.67
C VAL A 156 -9.97 0.20 11.10
N VAL A 157 -10.55 1.38 11.25
CA VAL A 157 -11.87 1.74 10.71
C VAL A 157 -11.70 2.82 9.66
N ASN A 158 -12.07 2.53 8.42
CA ASN A 158 -11.96 3.46 7.31
C ASN A 158 -13.32 4.09 6.98
N GLU A 159 -13.33 5.43 6.86
CA GLU A 159 -14.45 6.25 6.38
C GLU A 159 -15.79 6.03 7.09
N ALA A 160 -15.78 5.92 8.43
CA ALA A 160 -17.00 5.72 9.23
C ALA A 160 -18.05 6.82 9.04
N ILE A 161 -17.61 8.06 8.81
CA ILE A 161 -18.48 9.25 8.73
C ILE A 161 -18.82 9.57 7.27
N ASP A 162 -20.10 9.83 7.01
CA ASP A 162 -20.56 10.34 5.72
C ASP A 162 -20.14 11.82 5.57
N PRO A 163 -19.36 12.18 4.55
CA PRO A 163 -18.85 13.55 4.40
C PRO A 163 -19.93 14.57 4.04
N LYS A 164 -21.12 14.14 3.57
CA LYS A 164 -22.24 15.03 3.22
C LYS A 164 -23.10 15.33 4.44
N THR A 165 -23.33 14.34 5.30
CA THR A 165 -24.27 14.46 6.43
C THR A 165 -23.57 14.63 7.78
N GLY A 166 -22.30 14.25 7.89
CA GLY A 166 -21.57 14.18 9.16
C GLY A 166 -22.00 13.03 10.07
N GLY A 167 -22.98 12.22 9.64
CA GLY A 167 -23.47 11.07 10.39
C GLY A 167 -22.63 9.81 10.15
N LEU A 168 -22.82 8.81 11.01
CA LEU A 168 -22.25 7.47 10.83
C LEU A 168 -22.87 6.81 9.59
N ARG A 169 -22.05 6.24 8.71
CA ARG A 169 -22.55 5.49 7.55
C ARG A 169 -23.19 4.18 7.99
N SER A 170 -24.35 3.87 7.41
CA SER A 170 -25.04 2.60 7.61
C SER A 170 -24.36 1.47 6.85
N ASN A 171 -24.12 0.35 7.53
CA ASN A 171 -23.82 -0.95 6.96
C ASN A 171 -24.36 -2.05 7.87
N VAL A 172 -24.10 -3.32 7.49
CA VAL A 172 -24.57 -4.46 8.28
C VAL A 172 -24.12 -4.42 9.75
N PHE A 173 -22.96 -3.85 10.05
CA PHE A 173 -22.45 -3.78 11.42
C PHE A 173 -23.10 -2.65 12.23
N THR A 174 -23.15 -1.42 11.72
CA THR A 174 -23.73 -0.29 12.47
C THR A 174 -25.21 -0.41 12.70
N GLU A 175 -25.94 -1.06 11.78
CA GLU A 175 -27.36 -1.37 11.97
C GLU A 175 -27.61 -2.30 13.17
N ARG A 176 -26.60 -3.07 13.59
CA ARG A 176 -26.72 -4.13 14.61
C ARG A 176 -26.02 -3.77 15.91
N LEU A 177 -24.87 -3.09 15.83
CA LEU A 177 -24.08 -2.64 16.96
C LEU A 177 -24.50 -1.26 17.47
N GLY A 178 -25.20 -0.49 16.65
CA GLY A 178 -25.55 0.90 16.95
C GLY A 178 -24.43 1.87 16.60
N ALA A 179 -24.73 3.15 16.86
CA ALA A 179 -23.77 4.26 16.85
C ALA A 179 -23.24 4.53 18.26
#